data_AF-A0AAW0BKR7-F1
#
_entry.id   AF-A0AAW0BKR7-F1
#
_cell.length_a   1.000
_cell.length_b   1.000
_cell.length_c   1.000
_cell.angle_alpha   90.00
_cell.angle_beta   90.00
_cell.angle_gamma   90.00
#
_symmetry.space_group_name_H-M   'P 1'
#
loop_
_entity.id
_entity.type
_entity.pdbx_description
1 polymer ?
#
loop_
_entity_poly.entity_id
_entity_poly.type
_entity_poly.pdbx_seq_one_letter_code
_entity_poly.pdbx_strand_id
1 'polypeptide(L)'
;WIFGSPLQYSDSRSYEDLHGGNNPIYRALDPRLREFLHSQFPDEYLTYEDTIMASVFQCVYIAYQSKDDWTNAEDILRCNSNWYNSGPRYDCVLFNSDQPGVACARLRSLIRCQLPSGRVVDLAVVQNMKPSKWRPKTSWDGCVVFEEEVDLTFLLMDFVIRGALLAHAQGPSNSRRNFHYLVDVVDGDMFLRVLNAIGHVCN
;
A
#
# COMPACT_ATOMS: atom_id res chain seq x y z
N TRP A 1 1.27 -13.91 0.46
CA TRP A 1 2.29 -13.13 -0.26
C TRP A 1 3.69 -13.64 0.08
N ILE A 2 4.70 -13.24 -0.68
CA ILE A 2 6.13 -13.52 -0.42
C ILE A 2 6.94 -12.24 -0.66
N PHE A 3 7.74 -11.80 0.31
CA PHE A 3 8.64 -10.65 0.11
C PHE A 3 9.93 -11.07 -0.62
N GLY A 4 10.44 -10.17 -1.47
CA GLY A 4 11.66 -10.35 -2.21
C GLY A 4 12.53 -9.09 -2.25
N SER A 5 13.76 -9.25 -2.77
CA SER A 5 14.77 -8.18 -2.81
C SER A 5 15.00 -7.56 -1.42
N PRO A 6 15.50 -8.34 -0.44
CA PRO A 6 15.77 -7.84 0.89
C PRO A 6 16.88 -6.78 0.83
N LEU A 7 16.72 -5.74 1.64
CA LEU A 7 17.72 -4.72 1.89
C LEU A 7 18.48 -5.06 3.17
N GLN A 8 18.35 -4.20 4.18
CA GLN A 8 19.05 -4.31 5.44
C GLN A 8 18.15 -4.91 6.52
N TYR A 9 18.76 -5.74 7.36
CA TYR A 9 18.20 -6.24 8.62
C TYR A 9 18.85 -5.48 9.78
N SER A 10 18.03 -4.87 10.63
CA SER A 10 18.46 -4.19 11.86
C SER A 10 17.27 -4.09 12.80
N ASP A 11 17.44 -3.57 14.01
CA ASP A 11 16.30 -3.10 14.77
C ASP A 11 15.67 -1.84 14.14
N SER A 12 14.40 -1.58 14.48
CA SER A 12 13.60 -0.47 13.96
C SER A 12 14.21 0.90 14.25
N ARG A 13 14.87 1.09 15.39
CA ARG A 13 15.48 2.38 15.78
C ARG A 13 16.75 2.64 15.01
N SER A 14 17.64 1.66 14.93
CA SER A 14 18.84 1.75 14.11
C SER A 14 18.50 1.99 12.63
N TYR A 15 17.41 1.38 12.14
CA TYR A 15 16.93 1.61 10.77
C TYR A 15 16.46 3.06 10.59
N GLU A 16 15.71 3.59 11.55
CA GLU A 16 15.27 4.99 11.57
C GLU A 16 16.47 5.95 11.60
N ASP A 17 17.43 5.75 12.50
CA ASP A 17 18.60 6.62 12.64
C ASP A 17 19.41 6.69 11.35
N LEU A 18 19.53 5.56 10.66
CA LEU A 18 20.30 5.46 9.42
C LEU A 18 19.57 6.06 8.22
N HIS A 19 18.25 5.87 8.12
CA HIS A 19 17.49 6.16 6.89
C HIS A 19 16.47 7.31 7.02
N GLY A 20 15.94 7.58 8.22
CA GLY A 20 14.85 8.52 8.47
C GLY A 20 15.19 9.99 8.21
N GLY A 21 16.48 10.35 8.29
CA GLY A 21 16.96 11.70 7.92
C GLY A 21 16.88 11.97 6.41
N ASN A 22 17.12 10.96 5.58
CA ASN A 22 17.20 11.08 4.12
C ASN A 22 15.94 10.59 3.40
N ASN A 23 15.13 9.75 4.05
CA ASN A 23 13.97 9.14 3.45
C ASN A 23 12.72 9.34 4.34
N PRO A 24 11.73 10.14 3.91
CA PRO A 24 10.55 10.43 4.70
C PRO A 24 9.71 9.19 5.01
N ILE A 25 9.89 8.08 4.28
CA ILE A 25 9.23 6.80 4.57
C ILE A 25 9.57 6.32 5.98
N TYR A 26 10.84 6.45 6.37
CA TYR A 26 11.38 5.90 7.61
C TYR A 26 11.52 6.95 8.72
N ARG A 27 10.99 8.17 8.52
CA ARG A 27 10.96 9.18 9.59
C ARG A 27 9.97 8.75 10.68
N ALA A 28 10.39 8.82 11.94
CA ALA A 28 9.58 8.39 13.08
C ALA A 28 9.11 6.93 12.94
N LEU A 29 9.93 6.07 12.32
CA LEU A 29 9.55 4.68 12.02
C LEU A 29 9.25 3.90 13.28
N ASP A 30 10.16 3.88 14.27
CA ASP A 30 9.96 3.09 15.51
C ASP A 30 8.71 3.53 16.30
N PRO A 31 8.49 4.83 16.60
CA PRO A 31 7.29 5.24 17.33
C PRO A 31 6.00 4.98 16.55
N ARG A 32 5.96 5.28 15.23
CA ARG A 32 4.76 5.01 14.41
C ARG A 32 4.47 3.51 14.32
N LEU A 33 5.51 2.68 14.22
CA LEU A 33 5.39 1.23 14.15
C LEU A 33 4.82 0.67 15.46
N ARG A 34 5.32 1.13 16.62
CA ARG A 34 4.80 0.71 17.93
C ARG A 34 3.35 1.10 18.13
N GLU A 35 2.98 2.33 17.77
CA GLU A 35 1.59 2.80 17.84
C GLU A 35 0.68 1.91 16.98
N PHE A 36 1.10 1.63 15.75
CA PHE A 36 0.37 0.75 14.84
C PHE A 36 0.24 -0.67 15.41
N LEU A 37 1.34 -1.30 15.84
CA LEU A 37 1.34 -2.65 16.37
C LEU A 37 0.47 -2.78 17.62
N HIS A 38 0.50 -1.79 18.52
CA HIS A 38 -0.37 -1.75 19.71
C HIS A 38 -1.84 -1.67 19.32
N SER A 39 -2.18 -0.92 18.26
CA SER A 39 -3.57 -0.84 17.76
C SER A 39 -4.06 -2.16 17.16
N GLN A 40 -3.18 -2.90 16.48
CA GLN A 40 -3.54 -4.13 15.76
C GLN A 40 -3.47 -5.37 16.64
N PHE A 41 -2.56 -5.37 17.62
CA PHE A 41 -2.31 -6.50 18.51
C PHE A 41 -2.28 -6.04 19.98
N PRO A 42 -3.44 -5.74 20.59
CA PRO A 42 -3.50 -5.27 21.97
C PRO A 42 -2.90 -6.23 23.01
N ASP A 43 -2.85 -7.53 22.67
CA ASP A 43 -2.26 -8.57 23.52
C ASP A 43 -0.72 -8.60 23.45
N GLU A 44 -0.11 -7.93 22.46
CA GLU A 44 1.34 -7.78 22.33
C GLU A 44 1.80 -6.55 23.12
N TYR A 45 2.16 -6.76 24.40
CA TYR A 45 2.67 -5.69 25.24
C TYR A 45 4.12 -5.33 24.84
N LEU A 46 4.28 -4.24 24.10
CA LEU A 46 5.58 -3.69 23.70
C LEU A 46 5.97 -2.51 24.60
N THR A 47 7.02 -2.68 25.39
CA THR A 47 7.63 -1.61 26.18
C THR A 47 8.60 -0.78 25.33
N TYR A 48 9.08 0.34 25.88
CA TYR A 48 10.13 1.12 25.23
C TYR A 48 11.47 0.37 25.15
N GLU A 49 11.79 -0.51 26.10
CA GLU A 49 13.08 -1.22 26.07
C GLU A 49 13.09 -2.38 25.06
N ASP A 50 11.92 -2.80 24.60
CA ASP A 50 11.77 -3.91 23.68
C ASP A 50 12.30 -3.62 22.28
N THR A 51 13.14 -4.51 21.77
CA THR A 51 13.70 -4.43 20.42
C THR A 51 12.73 -5.05 19.41
N ILE A 52 12.39 -4.28 18.37
CA ILE A 52 11.66 -4.79 17.19
C ILE A 52 12.68 -4.96 16.07
N MET A 53 12.94 -6.20 15.67
CA MET A 53 13.81 -6.46 14.53
C MET A 53 13.03 -6.22 13.23
N ALA A 54 13.65 -5.57 12.26
CA ALA A 54 13.04 -5.17 11.00
C ALA A 54 13.92 -5.57 9.80
N SER A 55 13.31 -6.24 8.83
CA SER A 55 13.86 -6.42 7.47
C SER A 55 13.05 -5.60 6.49
N VAL A 56 13.70 -4.83 5.64
CA VAL A 56 13.04 -4.06 4.58
C VAL A 56 13.20 -4.73 3.22
N PHE A 57 12.15 -4.70 2.40
CA PHE A 57 12.07 -5.36 1.11
C PHE A 57 11.63 -4.38 0.02
N GLN A 58 11.91 -4.73 -1.23
CA GLN A 58 11.60 -3.87 -2.38
C GLN A 58 10.59 -4.46 -3.36
N CYS A 59 10.22 -5.72 -3.18
CA CYS A 59 9.14 -6.34 -3.95
C CYS A 59 8.34 -7.35 -3.13
N VAL A 60 7.12 -7.58 -3.59
CA VAL A 60 6.22 -8.60 -3.04
C VAL A 60 5.56 -9.35 -4.19
N TYR A 61 5.46 -10.66 -4.02
CA TYR A 61 4.69 -11.58 -4.85
C TYR A 61 3.37 -11.83 -4.14
N ILE A 62 2.25 -11.48 -4.76
CA ILE A 62 0.92 -11.62 -4.19
C ILE A 62 0.16 -12.64 -5.01
N ALA A 63 -0.05 -13.82 -4.43
CA ALA A 63 -0.96 -14.81 -4.98
C ALA A 63 -2.39 -14.52 -4.51
N TYR A 64 -3.34 -14.60 -5.43
CA TYR A 64 -4.77 -14.43 -5.16
C TYR A 64 -5.60 -15.35 -6.05
N GLN A 65 -6.82 -15.64 -5.62
CA GLN A 65 -7.81 -16.28 -6.47
C GLN A 65 -8.53 -15.22 -7.30
N SER A 66 -8.49 -15.39 -8.61
CA SER A 66 -9.22 -14.57 -9.58
C SER A 66 -10.74 -14.72 -9.37
N LYS A 67 -11.46 -13.60 -9.37
CA LYS A 67 -12.93 -13.55 -9.33
C LYS A 67 -13.58 -13.85 -10.68
N ASP A 68 -12.79 -13.81 -11.76
CA ASP A 68 -13.28 -14.03 -13.13
C ASP A 68 -13.47 -15.54 -13.39
N ASP A 69 -12.44 -16.32 -13.12
CA ASP A 69 -12.33 -17.73 -13.49
C ASP A 69 -12.00 -18.67 -12.32
N TRP A 70 -11.87 -18.14 -11.10
CA TRP A 70 -11.54 -18.89 -9.87
C TRP A 70 -10.15 -19.54 -9.86
N THR A 71 -9.29 -19.21 -10.82
CA THR A 71 -7.93 -19.74 -10.89
C THR A 71 -6.96 -18.94 -10.02
N ASN A 72 -5.80 -19.53 -9.73
CA ASN A 72 -4.74 -18.85 -9.00
C ASN A 72 -4.01 -17.88 -9.94
N ALA A 73 -3.93 -16.62 -9.55
CA ALA A 73 -3.17 -15.57 -10.21
C ALA A 73 -2.08 -15.02 -9.28
N GLU A 74 -1.07 -14.36 -9.84
CA GLU A 74 0.02 -13.75 -9.09
C GLU A 74 0.39 -12.38 -9.66
N ASP A 75 0.52 -11.39 -8.77
CA ASP A 75 1.04 -10.06 -9.09
C ASP A 75 2.42 -9.86 -8.45
N ILE A 76 3.36 -9.27 -9.20
CA ILE A 76 4.69 -8.87 -8.70
C ILE A 76 4.73 -7.35 -8.56
N LEU A 77 4.66 -6.87 -7.32
CA LEU A 77 4.64 -5.44 -7.01
C LEU A 77 5.98 -4.96 -6.48
N ARG A 78 6.33 -3.73 -6.82
CA ARG A 78 7.63 -3.11 -6.50
C ARG A 78 7.46 -1.79 -5.76
N CYS A 79 8.37 -1.54 -4.83
CA CYS A 79 8.50 -0.29 -4.10
C CYS A 79 9.97 0.16 -4.03
N ASN A 80 10.58 0.30 -5.20
CA ASN A 80 11.98 0.68 -5.35
C ASN A 80 12.13 2.19 -5.38
N SER A 81 12.93 2.76 -4.48
CA SER A 81 13.27 4.19 -4.52
C SER A 81 14.20 4.56 -5.68
N ASN A 82 15.00 3.61 -6.17
CA ASN A 82 15.87 3.77 -7.32
C ASN A 82 15.73 2.57 -8.28
N TRP A 83 14.88 2.69 -9.29
CA TRP A 83 14.62 1.67 -10.30
C TRP A 83 15.49 1.92 -11.53
N TYR A 84 16.47 1.04 -11.78
CA TYR A 84 17.41 1.12 -12.91
C TYR A 84 18.05 2.52 -13.11
N ASN A 85 18.34 3.25 -12.02
CA ASN A 85 18.88 4.61 -12.08
C ASN A 85 18.00 5.63 -12.83
N SER A 86 16.71 5.32 -13.01
CA SER A 86 15.72 6.17 -13.72
C SER A 86 14.75 6.90 -12.79
N GLY A 87 14.87 6.68 -11.49
CA GLY A 87 13.98 7.24 -10.46
C GLY A 87 13.16 6.15 -9.76
N PRO A 88 12.20 6.55 -8.90
CA PRO A 88 11.42 5.61 -8.11
C PRO A 88 10.37 4.84 -8.91
N ARG A 89 10.16 3.57 -8.54
CA ARG A 89 9.02 2.75 -8.97
C ARG A 89 8.24 2.27 -7.75
N TYR A 90 7.02 2.79 -7.62
CA TYR A 90 6.08 2.45 -6.57
C TYR A 90 4.76 2.01 -7.20
N ASP A 91 4.57 0.69 -7.25
CA ASP A 91 3.33 0.07 -7.72
C ASP A 91 2.21 0.27 -6.67
N CYS A 92 0.96 0.03 -7.05
CA CYS A 92 -0.19 0.24 -6.17
C CYS A 92 -0.86 -1.09 -5.81
N VAL A 93 -1.54 -1.11 -4.68
CA VAL A 93 -2.26 -2.27 -4.14
C VAL A 93 -3.74 -1.97 -4.02
N LEU A 94 -4.54 -3.01 -4.22
CA LEU A 94 -5.92 -3.11 -3.77
C LEU A 94 -5.92 -3.87 -2.44
N PHE A 95 -6.65 -3.37 -1.44
CA PHE A 95 -6.72 -4.01 -0.12
C PHE A 95 -8.13 -4.00 0.46
N ASN A 96 -8.39 -4.91 1.38
CA ASN A 96 -9.64 -4.96 2.14
C ASN A 96 -9.66 -3.83 3.17
N SER A 97 -10.75 -3.07 3.19
CA SER A 97 -10.99 -1.98 4.13
C SER A 97 -12.41 -2.07 4.66
N ASP A 98 -12.61 -1.67 5.92
CA ASP A 98 -13.95 -1.56 6.51
C ASP A 98 -14.74 -0.38 5.92
N GLN A 99 -14.08 0.53 5.21
CA GLN A 99 -14.73 1.63 4.53
C GLN A 99 -15.43 1.16 3.25
N PRO A 100 -16.64 1.67 2.95
CA PRO A 100 -17.34 1.31 1.72
C PRO A 100 -16.57 1.79 0.49
N GLY A 101 -16.65 1.02 -0.60
CA GLY A 101 -16.02 1.34 -1.87
C GLY A 101 -14.68 0.61 -2.09
N VAL A 102 -13.96 1.05 -3.13
CA VAL A 102 -12.65 0.50 -3.46
C VAL A 102 -11.58 1.18 -2.63
N ALA A 103 -10.78 0.39 -1.90
CA ALA A 103 -9.61 0.86 -1.18
C ALA A 103 -8.32 0.49 -1.93
N CYS A 104 -7.57 1.51 -2.34
CA CYS A 104 -6.29 1.36 -3.00
C CYS A 104 -5.23 2.28 -2.37
N ALA A 105 -3.97 1.90 -2.51
CA ALA A 105 -2.87 2.67 -1.96
C ALA A 105 -1.59 2.47 -2.79
N ARG A 106 -0.69 3.46 -2.78
CA ARG A 106 0.63 3.34 -3.37
C ARG A 106 1.58 2.68 -2.39
N LEU A 107 2.22 1.59 -2.80
CA LEU A 107 3.18 0.85 -1.99
C LEU A 107 4.51 1.61 -1.93
N ARG A 108 4.91 2.04 -0.73
CA ARG A 108 6.12 2.84 -0.52
C ARG A 108 7.28 2.02 0.05
N SER A 109 6.99 1.06 0.92
CA SER A 109 7.99 0.12 1.46
C SER A 109 7.31 -1.15 1.98
N LEU A 110 8.10 -2.18 2.20
CA LEU A 110 7.69 -3.46 2.76
C LEU A 110 8.61 -3.78 3.93
N ILE A 111 8.03 -4.13 5.07
CA ILE A 111 8.76 -4.35 6.31
C ILE A 111 8.28 -5.65 6.94
N ARG A 112 9.21 -6.56 7.24
CA ARG A 112 8.97 -7.71 8.12
C ARG A 112 9.51 -7.37 9.50
N CYS A 113 8.62 -7.36 10.47
CA CYS A 113 8.95 -7.14 11.86
C CYS A 113 8.98 -8.48 12.61
N GLN A 114 9.98 -8.68 13.47
CA GLN A 114 9.99 -9.73 14.47
C GLN A 114 9.90 -9.08 15.85
N LEU A 115 8.82 -9.39 16.56
CA LEU A 115 8.53 -8.87 17.89
C LEU A 115 9.27 -9.66 18.97
N PRO A 116 9.45 -9.11 20.18
CA PRO A 116 10.07 -9.82 21.31
C PRO A 116 9.36 -11.13 21.68
N SER A 117 8.05 -11.21 21.47
CA SER A 117 7.25 -12.43 21.65
C SER A 117 7.59 -13.56 20.67
N GLY A 118 8.39 -13.27 19.63
CA GLY A 118 8.67 -14.17 18.52
C GLY A 118 7.67 -14.07 17.38
N ARG A 119 6.59 -13.28 17.53
CA ARG A 119 5.63 -13.02 16.44
C ARG A 119 6.33 -12.33 15.27
N VAL A 120 6.04 -12.80 14.06
CA VAL A 120 6.47 -12.16 12.81
C VAL A 120 5.27 -11.44 12.21
N VAL A 121 5.45 -10.17 11.85
CA VAL A 121 4.42 -9.31 11.28
C VAL A 121 4.93 -8.73 9.96
N ASP A 122 4.19 -8.96 8.88
CA ASP A 122 4.50 -8.40 7.57
C ASP A 122 3.63 -7.17 7.29
N LEU A 123 4.28 -6.06 6.99
CA LEU A 123 3.68 -4.75 6.83
C LEU A 123 4.06 -4.15 5.48
N ALA A 124 3.11 -3.43 4.90
CA ALA A 124 3.36 -2.44 3.87
C ALA A 124 3.33 -1.04 4.49
N VAL A 125 4.26 -0.17 4.08
CA VAL A 125 4.13 1.27 4.25
C VAL A 125 3.48 1.80 2.97
N VAL A 126 2.34 2.48 3.12
CA VAL A 126 1.51 2.88 1.98
C VAL A 126 1.11 4.35 2.06
N GLN A 127 0.85 4.95 0.91
CA GLN A 127 0.07 6.19 0.82
C GLN A 127 -1.31 5.87 0.31
N ASN A 128 -2.31 6.17 1.12
CA ASN A 128 -3.68 5.84 0.79
C ASN A 128 -4.20 6.73 -0.34
N MET A 129 -5.12 6.16 -1.10
CA MET A 129 -5.86 6.85 -2.14
C MET A 129 -7.27 7.10 -1.62
N LYS A 130 -7.68 8.36 -1.57
CA LYS A 130 -9.00 8.75 -1.11
C LYS A 130 -9.89 9.11 -2.30
N PRO A 131 -11.15 8.65 -2.38
CA PRO A 131 -12.06 9.11 -3.42
C PRO A 131 -12.16 10.63 -3.44
N SER A 132 -11.93 11.22 -4.61
CA SER A 132 -12.01 12.66 -4.82
C SER A 132 -13.46 13.11 -4.91
N LYS A 133 -13.74 14.30 -4.36
CA LYS A 133 -15.01 15.00 -4.61
C LYS A 133 -14.99 15.71 -5.97
N TRP A 134 -13.81 15.96 -6.52
CA TRP A 134 -13.67 16.56 -7.85
C TRP A 134 -13.97 15.51 -8.91
N ARG A 135 -14.72 15.92 -9.94
CA ARG A 135 -15.05 15.07 -11.10
C ARG A 135 -14.50 15.71 -12.36
N PRO A 136 -13.84 14.93 -13.22
CA PRO A 136 -13.38 15.44 -14.51
C PRO A 136 -14.60 15.76 -15.38
N LYS A 137 -14.48 16.76 -16.23
CA LYS A 137 -15.50 17.09 -17.23
C LYS A 137 -15.34 16.17 -18.44
N THR A 138 -15.74 14.91 -18.28
CA THR A 138 -15.70 13.90 -19.34
C THR A 138 -17.10 13.46 -19.73
N SER A 139 -17.23 12.83 -20.89
CA SER A 139 -18.46 12.15 -21.32
C SER A 139 -18.61 10.75 -20.71
N TRP A 140 -17.65 10.32 -19.88
CA TRP A 140 -17.58 8.98 -19.31
C TRP A 140 -18.19 9.01 -17.91
N ASP A 141 -19.36 8.40 -17.74
CA ASP A 141 -19.96 8.19 -16.43
C ASP A 141 -19.22 7.09 -15.64
N GLY A 142 -19.38 7.09 -14.32
CA GLY A 142 -18.81 6.06 -13.44
C GLY A 142 -17.30 6.15 -13.17
N CYS A 143 -16.59 7.12 -13.75
CA CYS A 143 -15.16 7.28 -13.54
C CYS A 143 -14.87 7.77 -12.11
N VAL A 144 -14.23 6.93 -11.29
CA VAL A 144 -13.81 7.29 -9.93
C VAL A 144 -12.40 7.85 -9.95
N VAL A 145 -12.26 9.09 -9.49
CA VAL A 145 -10.96 9.74 -9.29
C VAL A 145 -10.56 9.60 -7.84
N PHE A 146 -9.31 9.26 -7.60
CA PHE A 146 -8.69 9.23 -6.29
C PHE A 146 -7.69 10.36 -6.12
N GLU A 147 -7.58 10.88 -4.91
CA GLU A 147 -6.55 11.79 -4.44
C GLU A 147 -5.53 11.00 -3.62
N GLU A 148 -4.25 11.18 -3.94
CA GLU A 148 -3.17 10.61 -3.13
C GLU A 148 -3.01 11.41 -1.83
N GLU A 149 -3.08 10.70 -0.70
CA GLU A 149 -2.83 11.29 0.61
C GLU A 149 -1.35 11.65 0.79
N VAL A 150 -1.07 12.68 1.59
CA VAL A 150 0.32 13.06 1.90
C VAL A 150 0.93 12.06 2.87
N ASP A 151 0.12 11.66 3.85
CA ASP A 151 0.59 10.89 5.00
C ASP A 151 0.82 9.42 4.64
N LEU A 152 1.82 8.84 5.31
CA LEU A 152 2.18 7.45 5.18
C LEU A 152 1.59 6.65 6.33
N THR A 153 0.92 5.56 6.01
CA THR A 153 0.31 4.65 6.98
C THR A 153 0.88 3.25 6.83
N PHE A 154 0.70 2.43 7.86
CA PHE A 154 0.98 1.01 7.79
C PHE A 154 -0.28 0.25 7.39
N LEU A 155 -0.07 -0.81 6.63
CA LEU A 155 -1.09 -1.76 6.21
C LEU A 155 -0.56 -3.17 6.50
N LEU A 156 -1.31 -3.97 7.26
CA LEU A 156 -1.00 -5.39 7.40
C LEU A 156 -1.13 -6.07 6.04
N MET A 157 -0.13 -6.86 5.66
CA MET A 157 -0.15 -7.55 4.36
C MET A 157 -1.32 -8.51 4.20
N ASP A 158 -1.90 -9.00 5.32
CA ASP A 158 -3.13 -9.80 5.35
C ASP A 158 -4.32 -9.14 4.64
N PHE A 159 -4.38 -7.80 4.63
CA PHE A 159 -5.45 -7.07 3.95
C PHE A 159 -5.17 -6.86 2.46
N VAL A 160 -3.94 -7.04 2.00
CA VAL A 160 -3.60 -6.83 0.59
C VAL A 160 -4.19 -7.94 -0.26
N ILE A 161 -4.98 -7.56 -1.26
CA ILE A 161 -5.68 -8.48 -2.15
C ILE A 161 -4.82 -8.78 -3.38
N ARG A 162 -4.45 -7.73 -4.11
CA ARG A 162 -3.70 -7.81 -5.38
C ARG A 162 -3.13 -6.44 -5.77
N GLY A 163 -2.40 -6.38 -6.88
CA GLY A 163 -1.96 -5.13 -7.50
C GLY A 163 -3.11 -4.32 -8.07
N ALA A 164 -2.92 -3.00 -8.14
CA ALA A 164 -3.83 -2.07 -8.79
C ALA A 164 -3.08 -1.16 -9.76
N LEU A 165 -3.68 -0.87 -10.92
CA LEU A 165 -3.16 0.10 -11.87
C LEU A 165 -3.86 1.44 -11.67
N LEU A 166 -3.08 2.46 -11.33
CA LEU A 166 -3.54 3.84 -11.20
C LEU A 166 -2.93 4.70 -12.31
N ALA A 167 -3.78 5.25 -13.17
CA ALA A 167 -3.36 6.19 -14.21
C ALA A 167 -3.41 7.62 -13.66
N HIS A 168 -2.43 8.46 -14.00
CA HIS A 168 -2.46 9.86 -13.59
C HIS A 168 -3.66 10.61 -14.21
N ALA A 169 -4.39 11.34 -13.36
CA ALA A 169 -5.48 12.22 -13.75
C ALA A 169 -5.03 13.68 -13.61
N GLN A 170 -5.33 14.50 -14.61
CA GLN A 170 -5.10 15.94 -14.50
C GLN A 170 -6.17 16.55 -13.58
N GLY A 171 -5.80 16.76 -12.31
CA GLY A 171 -6.67 17.38 -11.32
C GLY A 171 -6.96 18.87 -11.58
N PRO A 172 -7.74 19.51 -10.70
CA PRO A 172 -8.01 20.93 -10.79
C PRO A 172 -6.71 21.74 -10.68
N SER A 173 -6.59 22.80 -11.50
CA SER A 173 -5.37 23.61 -11.65
C SER A 173 -4.80 24.19 -10.36
N ASN A 174 -5.64 24.36 -9.33
CA ASN A 174 -5.27 24.97 -8.07
C ASN A 174 -4.90 23.93 -6.98
N SER A 175 -4.92 22.64 -7.31
CA SER A 175 -4.57 21.57 -6.38
C SER A 175 -3.10 21.18 -6.50
N ARG A 176 -2.45 20.95 -5.35
CA ARG A 176 -1.10 20.35 -5.27
C ARG A 176 -1.13 18.83 -5.05
N ARG A 177 -2.33 18.23 -5.02
CA ARG A 177 -2.51 16.79 -4.86
C ARG A 177 -2.34 16.07 -6.19
N ASN A 178 -1.85 14.83 -6.13
CA ASN A 178 -1.88 13.94 -7.28
C ASN A 178 -3.26 13.30 -7.37
N PHE A 179 -3.82 13.28 -8.58
CA PHE A 179 -5.09 12.65 -8.86
C PHE A 179 -4.86 11.43 -9.74
N HIS A 180 -5.67 10.40 -9.53
CA HIS A 180 -5.51 9.14 -10.24
C HIS A 180 -6.86 8.53 -10.62
N TYR A 181 -6.91 7.91 -11.80
CA TYR A 181 -7.98 7.00 -12.17
C TYR A 181 -7.59 5.59 -11.78
N LEU A 182 -8.52 4.85 -11.19
CA LEU A 182 -8.41 3.40 -11.10
C LEU A 182 -8.76 2.79 -12.45
N VAL A 183 -7.80 2.05 -13.02
CA VAL A 183 -8.01 1.33 -14.28
C VAL A 183 -8.58 -0.04 -13.93
N ASP A 184 -9.88 -0.21 -14.13
CA ASP A 184 -10.61 -1.45 -13.84
C ASP A 184 -10.62 -2.43 -15.02
N VAL A 185 -10.39 -1.93 -16.24
CA VAL A 185 -10.29 -2.71 -17.48
C VAL A 185 -8.96 -3.46 -17.68
N VAL A 186 -8.14 -3.61 -16.63
CA VAL A 186 -6.87 -4.35 -16.71
C VAL A 186 -7.12 -5.82 -17.02
N ASP A 187 -8.09 -6.42 -16.35
CA ASP A 187 -8.54 -7.80 -16.50
C ASP A 187 -9.96 -7.96 -15.90
N GLY A 188 -10.58 -9.12 -16.14
CA GLY A 188 -11.94 -9.41 -15.63
C GLY A 188 -12.02 -9.46 -14.10
N ASP A 189 -10.94 -9.89 -13.43
CA ASP A 189 -10.88 -9.94 -11.97
C ASP A 189 -10.95 -8.54 -11.36
N MET A 190 -10.16 -7.59 -11.87
CA MET A 190 -10.15 -6.21 -11.41
C MET A 190 -11.51 -5.57 -11.62
N PHE A 191 -12.09 -5.74 -12.81
CA PHE A 191 -13.44 -5.25 -13.12
C PHE A 191 -14.46 -5.75 -12.10
N LEU A 192 -14.49 -7.06 -11.82
CA LEU A 192 -15.42 -7.65 -10.86
C LEU A 192 -15.17 -7.16 -9.42
N ARG A 193 -13.92 -6.90 -9.02
CA ARG A 193 -13.61 -6.36 -7.69
C ARG A 193 -14.11 -4.92 -7.55
N VAL A 194 -13.90 -4.10 -8.57
CA VAL A 194 -14.32 -2.69 -8.58
C VAL A 194 -15.85 -2.58 -8.66
N LEU A 195 -16.48 -3.37 -9.54
CA LEU A 195 -17.94 -3.39 -9.70
C LEU A 195 -18.67 -3.76 -8.40
N ASN A 196 -18.20 -4.80 -7.70
CA ASN A 196 -18.78 -5.24 -6.43
C ASN A 196 -18.62 -4.20 -5.32
N ALA A 197 -17.56 -3.40 -5.37
CA ALA A 197 -17.26 -2.42 -4.34
C ALA A 197 -18.02 -1.09 -4.54
N ILE A 198 -18.28 -0.69 -5.79
CA ILE A 198 -18.91 0.61 -6.10
C ILE A 198 -20.44 0.51 -6.19
N GLY A 199 -20.99 -0.68 -6.41
CA GLY A 199 -22.43 -0.87 -6.60
C GLY A 199 -22.89 -0.23 -7.91
N HIS A 200 -22.94 -1.03 -8.97
CA HIS A 200 -23.22 -0.62 -10.36
C HIS A 200 -22.27 0.44 -10.93
N VAL A 201 -21.31 -0.02 -11.74
CA VAL A 201 -20.56 0.80 -12.70
C VAL A 201 -21.01 0.38 -14.11
N CYS A 202 -21.58 1.36 -14.82
CA CYS A 202 -21.74 1.50 -16.28
C CYS A 202 -22.36 0.34 -17.09
N ASN A 203 -23.62 0.57 -17.53
CA ASN A 203 -24.02 0.33 -18.93
C ASN A 203 -24.06 1.68 -19.65
#